data_AF-A0A957N4P9-F1
#
_entry.id   AF-A0A957N4P9-F1
#
_cell.length_a   1.000
_cell.length_b   1.000
_cell.length_c   1.000
_cell.angle_alpha   90.00
_cell.angle_beta   90.00
_cell.angle_gamma   90.00
#
_symmetry.space_group_name_H-M   'P 1'
#
loop_
_entity.id
_entity.type
_entity.pdbx_description
1 polymer ?
#
loop_
_entity_poly.entity_id
_entity_poly.type
_entity_poly.pdbx_seq_one_letter_code
_entity_poly.pdbx_strand_id
1 'polypeptide(L)'
;MTAPDLKTEALPASDVSATDGNYRCPNCGQDKMTVFYEVHNVPVHSVLLMDTREDAVTYPTGDIRLGACAHCGFVSNVAFRPEVHEYSQRYESTQAYSPTFNKFHTDLAQRLIDRYELAGKQVVEIGCGQG
;
A
#
# COMPACT_ATOMS: atom_id res chain seq x y z
N MET A 1 33.77 -13.64 -2.83
CA MET A 1 33.20 -12.29 -2.70
C MET A 1 32.08 -12.38 -1.69
N THR A 2 32.39 -12.03 -0.44
CA THR A 2 31.45 -12.07 0.69
C THR A 2 30.51 -10.87 0.62
N ALA A 3 29.21 -11.11 0.73
CA ALA A 3 28.22 -10.03 0.85
C ALA A 3 28.50 -9.23 2.13
N PRO A 4 28.39 -7.89 2.12
CA PRO A 4 28.54 -7.11 3.34
C PRO A 4 27.34 -7.37 4.27
N ASP A 5 27.62 -7.56 5.55
CA ASP A 5 26.63 -7.65 6.62
C ASP A 5 25.77 -6.38 6.65
N LEU A 6 24.53 -6.47 6.19
CA LEU A 6 23.51 -5.46 6.48
C LEU A 6 23.16 -5.56 7.96
N LYS A 7 23.77 -4.69 8.77
CA LYS A 7 23.32 -4.45 10.14
C LYS A 7 21.86 -4.01 10.09
N THR A 8 20.97 -4.88 10.56
CA THR A 8 19.57 -4.55 10.80
C THR A 8 19.52 -3.81 12.13
N GLU A 9 19.87 -2.53 12.12
CA GLU A 9 19.61 -1.67 13.27
C GLU A 9 18.14 -1.28 13.23
N ALA A 10 17.38 -1.67 14.26
CA ALA A 10 16.01 -1.23 14.44
C ALA A 10 16.01 0.31 14.48
N LEU A 11 15.21 0.93 13.61
CA LEU A 11 14.97 2.36 13.66
C LEU A 11 14.50 2.71 15.08
N PRO A 12 15.13 3.68 15.76
CA PRO A 12 14.66 4.11 17.07
C PRO A 12 13.21 4.58 16.92
N ALA A 13 12.33 4.11 17.80
CA ALA A 13 11.02 4.72 17.99
C ALA A 13 11.27 6.15 18.48
N SER A 14 11.32 7.11 17.55
CA SER A 14 11.36 8.51 17.88
C SER A 14 10.06 8.84 18.60
N ASP A 15 10.18 9.41 19.80
CA ASP A 15 9.08 10.01 20.56
C ASP A 15 8.17 10.79 19.61
N VAL A 16 6.98 10.23 19.36
CA VAL A 16 5.92 10.92 18.63
C VAL A 16 5.41 12.00 19.59
N SER A 17 6.04 13.16 19.59
CA SER A 17 5.50 14.33 20.27
C SER A 17 4.13 14.60 19.66
N ALA A 18 3.10 14.43 20.48
CA ALA A 18 1.69 14.59 20.15
C ALA A 18 1.34 16.04 19.79
N THR A 19 1.81 16.50 18.63
CA THR A 19 1.43 17.77 18.02
C THR A 19 1.47 17.59 16.50
N ASP A 20 0.32 17.24 15.91
CA ASP A 20 -0.31 18.08 14.88
C ASP A 20 -1.49 17.39 14.19
N GLY A 21 -2.66 18.04 14.29
CA GLY A 21 -3.82 17.85 13.41
C GLY A 21 -4.81 16.76 13.81
N ASN A 22 -6.06 17.15 14.12
CA ASN A 22 -7.20 16.25 14.01
C ASN A 22 -7.45 16.06 12.50
N TYR A 23 -6.78 15.07 11.88
CA TYR A 23 -6.94 14.88 10.44
C TYR A 23 -8.34 14.37 10.12
N ARG A 24 -8.87 14.82 8.99
CA ARG A 24 -10.15 14.37 8.48
C ARG A 24 -10.06 12.91 8.06
N CYS A 25 -10.88 12.06 8.68
CA CYS A 25 -10.95 10.66 8.31
C CYS A 25 -11.59 10.51 6.91
N PRO A 26 -10.93 9.88 5.93
CA PRO A 26 -11.50 9.71 4.60
C PRO A 26 -12.69 8.73 4.57
N ASN A 27 -12.84 7.90 5.62
CA ASN A 27 -13.94 6.95 5.74
C ASN A 27 -15.21 7.60 6.32
N CYS A 28 -15.14 8.22 7.49
CA CYS A 28 -16.32 8.78 8.18
C CYS A 28 -16.44 10.31 8.11
N GLY A 29 -15.44 10.99 7.54
CA GLY A 29 -15.42 12.45 7.38
C GLY A 29 -15.18 13.25 8.66
N GLN A 30 -14.98 12.59 9.82
CA GLN A 30 -14.72 13.24 11.10
C GLN A 30 -13.24 13.64 11.24
N ASP A 31 -12.99 14.82 11.79
CA ASP A 31 -11.65 15.30 12.16
C ASP A 31 -11.24 14.67 13.50
N LYS A 32 -11.00 13.36 13.48
CA LYS A 32 -10.72 12.54 14.68
C LYS A 32 -9.58 11.56 14.47
N MET A 33 -8.76 11.75 13.44
CA MET A 33 -7.58 10.90 13.23
C MET A 33 -6.37 11.47 13.97
N THR A 34 -5.71 10.60 14.72
CA THR A 34 -4.47 10.90 15.47
C THR A 34 -3.34 10.03 14.93
N VAL A 35 -2.19 10.63 14.61
CA VAL A 35 -1.00 9.92 14.13
C VAL A 35 -0.41 9.07 15.25
N PHE A 36 -0.08 7.82 14.94
CA PHE A 36 0.55 6.88 15.87
C PHE A 36 1.85 6.26 15.33
N TYR A 37 2.16 6.44 14.05
CA TYR A 37 3.35 5.90 13.40
C TYR A 37 3.82 6.81 12.27
N GLU A 38 5.12 7.01 12.17
CA GLU A 38 5.74 7.88 11.18
C GLU A 38 7.05 7.30 10.63
N VAL A 39 7.23 7.39 9.31
CA VAL A 39 8.48 7.12 8.60
C VAL A 39 8.65 8.15 7.49
N HIS A 40 9.83 8.75 7.41
CA HIS A 40 10.15 9.77 6.41
C HIS A 40 10.90 9.22 5.21
N ASN A 41 10.84 9.94 4.09
CA ASN A 41 11.65 9.69 2.89
C ASN A 41 11.53 8.26 2.34
N VAL A 42 10.33 7.69 2.33
CA VAL A 42 10.06 6.36 1.77
C VAL A 42 9.84 6.49 0.26
N PRO A 43 10.46 5.64 -0.60
CA PRO A 43 10.15 5.62 -2.03
C PRO A 43 8.66 5.50 -2.28
N VAL A 44 8.10 6.36 -3.13
CA VAL A 44 6.63 6.39 -3.36
C VAL A 44 6.12 5.12 -4.06
N HIS A 45 7.02 4.32 -4.65
CA HIS A 45 6.74 2.99 -5.21
C HIS A 45 7.81 1.97 -4.82
N SER A 46 7.38 0.72 -4.61
CA SER A 46 8.25 -0.43 -4.31
C SER A 46 8.25 -1.52 -5.38
N VAL A 47 7.40 -1.39 -6.40
CA VAL A 47 7.14 -2.42 -7.43
C VAL A 47 7.32 -1.87 -8.85
N LEU A 48 8.02 -0.75 -8.99
CA LEU A 48 8.43 -0.25 -10.30
C LEU A 48 9.82 -0.81 -10.63
N LEU A 49 9.94 -1.38 -11.83
CA LEU A 49 11.24 -1.73 -12.40
C LEU A 49 11.93 -0.45 -12.88
N MET A 50 13.09 -0.17 -12.30
CA MET A 50 13.93 0.98 -12.67
C MET A 50 15.00 0.54 -13.66
N ASP A 51 15.14 1.27 -14.75
CA ASP A 51 16.08 0.92 -15.83
C ASP A 51 17.55 1.13 -15.41
N THR A 52 17.79 2.12 -14.55
CA THR A 52 19.13 2.43 -14.06
C THR A 52 19.18 2.58 -12.54
N ARG A 53 20.38 2.39 -11.98
CA ARG A 53 20.66 2.67 -10.57
C ARG A 53 20.39 4.13 -10.24
N GLU A 54 20.70 5.05 -11.15
CA GLU A 54 20.51 6.48 -10.95
C GLU A 54 19.01 6.78 -10.77
N ASP A 55 18.17 6.29 -11.68
CA ASP A 55 16.71 6.42 -11.58
C ASP A 55 16.17 5.89 -10.25
N ALA A 56 16.67 4.73 -9.80
CA ALA A 56 16.25 4.11 -8.54
C ALA A 56 16.63 4.95 -7.30
N VAL A 57 17.85 5.50 -7.24
CA VAL A 57 18.31 6.25 -6.05
C VAL A 57 17.78 7.69 -6.01
N THR A 58 17.40 8.25 -7.16
CA THR A 58 16.78 9.58 -7.24
C THR A 58 15.26 9.53 -7.33
N TYR A 59 14.66 8.34 -7.23
CA TYR A 59 13.21 8.18 -7.35
C TYR A 59 12.49 8.97 -6.23
N PRO A 60 11.33 9.60 -6.51
CA PRO A 60 10.63 10.40 -5.53
C PRO A 60 10.34 9.65 -4.23
N THR A 61 10.47 10.36 -3.12
CA THR A 61 10.11 9.87 -1.79
C THR A 61 8.95 10.67 -1.21
N GLY A 62 8.27 10.07 -0.24
CA GLY A 62 7.23 10.70 0.55
C GLY A 62 7.21 10.16 1.98
N ASP A 63 6.43 10.81 2.83
CA ASP A 63 6.30 10.42 4.23
C ASP A 63 5.10 9.47 4.42
N ILE A 64 5.28 8.48 5.29
CA ILE A 64 4.21 7.63 5.78
C ILE A 64 3.86 8.10 7.18
N ARG A 65 2.66 8.67 7.37
CA ARG A 65 2.10 9.04 8.67
C ARG A 65 0.80 8.31 8.90
N LEU A 66 0.81 7.19 9.63
CA LEU A 66 -0.41 6.44 9.88
C LEU A 66 -1.19 7.07 11.05
N GLY A 67 -2.42 7.46 10.77
CA GLY A 67 -3.37 7.96 11.76
C GLY A 67 -4.54 7.00 11.95
N ALA A 68 -5.00 6.86 13.19
CA ALA A 68 -6.17 6.08 13.56
C ALA A 68 -7.33 7.00 13.96
N CYS A 69 -8.50 6.76 13.39
CA CYS A 69 -9.70 7.52 13.70
C CYS A 69 -10.32 7.08 15.03
N ALA A 70 -10.37 7.97 16.02
CA ALA A 70 -11.01 7.70 17.31
C ALA A 70 -12.53 7.52 17.23
N HIS A 71 -13.17 7.86 16.10
CA HIS A 71 -14.61 7.70 15.91
C HIS A 71 -14.99 6.34 15.28
N CYS A 72 -14.31 5.92 14.21
CA CYS A 72 -14.69 4.71 13.46
C CYS A 72 -13.60 3.64 13.38
N GLY A 73 -12.41 3.88 13.96
CA GLY A 73 -11.30 2.93 13.96
C GLY A 73 -10.53 2.82 12.64
N PHE A 74 -10.88 3.59 11.61
CA PHE A 74 -10.18 3.56 10.33
C PHE A 74 -8.73 4.05 10.46
N VAL A 75 -7.80 3.32 9.86
CA VAL A 75 -6.38 3.68 9.79
C VAL A 75 -6.05 4.13 8.37
N SER A 76 -5.35 5.25 8.24
CA SER A 76 -4.97 5.82 6.93
C SER A 76 -3.66 6.59 7.03
N ASN A 77 -2.90 6.63 5.92
CA ASN A 77 -1.79 7.56 5.78
C ASN A 77 -2.34 9.00 5.64
N VAL A 78 -2.20 9.83 6.67
CA VAL A 78 -2.65 11.22 6.66
C VAL A 78 -1.80 12.13 5.78
N ALA A 79 -0.60 11.67 5.39
CA ALA A 79 0.29 12.32 4.44
C ALA A 79 0.13 11.78 3.00
N PHE A 80 -0.94 11.03 2.71
CA PHE A 80 -1.16 10.44 1.40
C PHE A 80 -1.31 11.51 0.31
N ARG A 81 -0.54 11.35 -0.76
CA ARG A 81 -0.51 12.24 -1.92
C ARG A 81 -0.89 11.44 -3.17
N PRO A 82 -2.15 11.52 -3.65
CA PRO A 82 -2.56 10.73 -4.82
C PRO A 82 -1.79 11.11 -6.10
N GLU A 83 -1.30 12.33 -6.19
CA GLU A 83 -0.64 12.86 -7.39
C GLU A 83 0.77 12.30 -7.65
N VAL A 84 1.38 11.63 -6.66
CA VAL A 84 2.72 11.02 -6.83
C VAL A 84 2.67 9.53 -7.17
N HIS A 85 1.47 8.94 -7.22
CA HIS A 85 1.29 7.55 -7.59
C HIS A 85 1.28 7.36 -9.12
N GLU A 86 2.15 6.48 -9.59
CA GLU A 86 2.35 6.04 -10.95
C GLU A 86 1.84 4.61 -11.15
N TYR A 87 0.77 4.46 -11.93
CA TYR A 87 0.39 3.18 -12.52
C TYR A 87 0.79 3.19 -14.00
N SER A 88 1.95 2.59 -14.30
CA SER A 88 2.52 2.52 -15.65
C SER A 88 2.91 1.10 -16.03
N GLN A 89 3.39 0.90 -17.26
CA GLN A 89 3.88 -0.42 -17.70
C GLN A 89 5.11 -0.91 -16.92
N ARG A 90 5.79 -0.03 -16.17
CA ARG A 90 6.92 -0.39 -15.30
C ARG A 90 6.47 -1.03 -13.99
N TYR A 91 5.17 -0.97 -13.70
CA TYR A 91 4.56 -1.59 -12.53
C TYR A 91 4.53 -3.11 -12.70
N GLU A 92 5.41 -3.77 -11.98
CA GLU A 92 5.53 -5.22 -11.95
C GLU A 92 5.14 -5.74 -10.57
N SER A 93 3.88 -6.15 -10.46
CA SER A 93 3.34 -6.75 -9.24
C SER A 93 2.75 -8.14 -9.48
N THR A 94 3.23 -8.87 -10.49
CA THR A 94 2.67 -10.19 -10.83
C THR A 94 2.79 -11.16 -9.66
N GLN A 95 1.66 -11.75 -9.30
CA GLN A 95 1.57 -12.82 -8.30
C GLN A 95 1.27 -14.18 -8.95
N ALA A 96 1.16 -14.23 -10.28
CA ALA A 96 0.73 -15.40 -11.05
C ALA A 96 1.66 -16.62 -10.91
N TYR A 97 2.91 -16.41 -10.49
CA TYR A 97 3.88 -17.48 -10.22
C TYR A 97 3.74 -18.08 -8.82
N SER A 98 2.91 -17.50 -7.94
CA SER A 98 2.66 -18.05 -6.61
C SER A 98 1.54 -19.09 -6.66
N PRO A 99 1.83 -20.39 -6.41
CA PRO A 99 0.79 -21.42 -6.38
C PRO A 99 -0.24 -21.15 -5.26
N THR A 100 0.19 -20.54 -4.16
CA THR A 100 -0.69 -20.11 -3.07
C THR A 100 -1.67 -19.02 -3.53
N PHE A 101 -1.18 -18.02 -4.27
CA PHE A 101 -2.01 -16.95 -4.79
C PHE A 101 -3.00 -17.47 -5.82
N ASN A 102 -2.55 -18.31 -6.75
CA ASN A 102 -3.41 -18.92 -7.77
C ASN A 102 -4.54 -19.72 -7.13
N LYS A 103 -4.22 -20.55 -6.12
CA LYS A 103 -5.24 -21.29 -5.36
C LYS A 103 -6.25 -20.35 -4.72
N PHE A 104 -5.78 -19.32 -4.00
CA PHE A 104 -6.66 -18.34 -3.37
C PHE A 104 -7.57 -17.64 -4.39
N HIS A 105 -7.02 -17.22 -5.54
CA HIS A 105 -7.74 -16.51 -6.58
C HIS A 105 -8.84 -17.39 -7.21
N THR A 106 -8.53 -18.65 -7.55
CA THR A 106 -9.53 -19.62 -8.02
C THR A 106 -10.61 -19.90 -6.97
N ASP A 107 -10.23 -20.11 -5.71
CA ASP A 107 -11.18 -20.35 -4.62
C ASP A 107 -12.08 -19.13 -4.35
N LEU A 108 -11.56 -17.91 -4.50
CA LEU A 108 -12.34 -16.68 -4.39
C LEU A 108 -13.36 -16.57 -5.53
N ALA A 109 -12.92 -16.76 -6.78
CA ALA A 109 -13.81 -16.72 -7.94
C ALA A 109 -14.95 -17.74 -7.82
N GLN A 110 -14.64 -18.99 -7.47
CA GLN A 110 -15.65 -20.04 -7.29
C GLN A 110 -16.66 -19.68 -6.19
N ARG A 111 -16.20 -19.20 -5.03
CA ARG A 111 -17.09 -18.76 -3.94
C ARG A 111 -18.01 -17.62 -4.37
N LEU A 112 -17.53 -16.67 -5.18
CA LEU A 112 -18.35 -15.58 -5.67
C LEU A 112 -19.38 -16.06 -6.70
N ILE A 113 -18.98 -16.94 -7.63
CA ILE A 113 -19.87 -17.57 -8.61
C ILE A 113 -21.00 -18.30 -7.90
N ASP A 114 -20.68 -19.13 -6.91
CA ASP A 114 -21.67 -19.95 -6.20
C ASP A 114 -22.59 -19.08 -5.33
N ARG A 115 -22.03 -18.10 -4.62
CA ARG A 115 -22.78 -17.25 -3.69
C ARG A 115 -23.73 -16.29 -4.37
N TYR A 116 -23.36 -15.78 -5.54
CA TYR A 116 -24.10 -14.72 -6.24
C TYR A 116 -24.64 -15.17 -7.62
N GLU A 117 -24.54 -16.46 -7.92
CA GLU A 117 -25.03 -17.09 -9.16
C GLU A 117 -24.51 -16.37 -10.41
N LEU A 118 -23.20 -16.06 -10.46
CA LEU A 118 -22.65 -15.15 -11.46
C LEU A 118 -22.60 -15.71 -12.90
N ALA A 119 -22.93 -16.98 -13.09
CA ALA A 119 -22.92 -17.62 -14.39
C ALA A 119 -23.83 -16.86 -15.40
N GLY A 120 -23.25 -16.46 -16.53
CA GLY A 120 -23.95 -15.70 -17.57
C GLY A 120 -24.23 -14.24 -17.24
N LYS A 121 -23.77 -13.72 -16.09
CA LYS A 121 -23.89 -12.30 -15.72
C LYS A 121 -22.69 -11.51 -16.22
N GLN A 122 -22.84 -10.19 -16.30
CA GLN A 122 -21.74 -9.27 -16.52
C GLN A 122 -21.12 -8.90 -15.18
N VAL A 123 -19.78 -8.96 -15.10
CA VAL A 123 -19.00 -8.68 -13.89
C VAL A 123 -18.00 -7.58 -14.21
N VAL A 124 -17.85 -6.64 -13.28
CA VAL A 124 -16.81 -5.61 -13.31
C VAL A 124 -15.89 -5.82 -12.12
N GLU A 125 -14.60 -5.86 -12.37
CA GLU A 125 -13.57 -5.92 -11.35
C GLU A 125 -12.77 -4.62 -11.34
N ILE A 126 -12.63 -4.01 -10.16
CA ILE A 126 -11.87 -2.78 -9.97
C ILE A 126 -10.51 -3.17 -9.41
N GLY A 127 -9.44 -2.86 -10.14
CA GLY A 127 -8.08 -3.24 -9.75
C GLY A 127 -7.75 -4.70 -10.03
N CYS A 128 -8.23 -5.26 -11.15
CA CYS A 128 -7.98 -6.65 -11.56
C CYS A 128 -6.51 -7.01 -11.82
N GLY A 129 -5.61 -6.03 -11.88
CA GLY A 129 -4.20 -6.28 -12.16
C GLY A 129 -4.02 -6.99 -13.49
N GLN A 130 -3.52 -8.23 -13.46
CA GLN A 130 -3.23 -9.03 -14.65
C GLN A 130 -4.37 -10.00 -15.04
N GLY A 131 -5.53 -9.91 -14.38
CA GLY A 131 -6.65 -10.84 -14.54
C GLY A 131 -6.90 -11.61 -13.26
#